data_AF-A0A817YZB2-F1
#
_entry.id   AF-A0A817YZB2-F1
#
_cell.length_a   1.000
_cell.length_b   1.000
_cell.length_c   1.000
_cell.angle_alpha   90.00
_cell.angle_beta   90.00
_cell.angle_gamma   90.00
#
_symmetry.space_group_name_H-M   'P 1'
#
loop_
_entity.id
_entity.type
_entity.pdbx_description
1 polymer ?
#
loop_
_entity_poly.entity_id
_entity_poly.type
_entity_poly.pdbx_seq_one_letter_code
_entity_poly.pdbx_strand_id
1 'polypeptide(L)'
;MQYFSNLQSYFYGSNSSSNSSCPSSPVQWCFNDIDGYELCIRNPTLIPTCILALTIGLFCSKRISKLPGTFSTRWLYQLTFFLYGIMMTSAGILHCFLGDPQKLSNALQDNDINSSEFMQILFAVIDVGLTTNIAVSFFFCGLCDIKFLNPESKFTRFLLMISYCIVFLLWTLGILNQWTWTFHVLYLGVVSVCCFIYLLTQLCIKSARRALPSLIFGGIYGAIGLFAASIGADHVCKSEGPFWSQYIGPEFLWFLFSDISMAFVFLYVIQVNRKKKTVIKRYPVDIEKNPEKF
;
A
#
# COMPACT_ATOMS: atom_id res chain seq x y z
N MET A 1 7.67 22.73 -5.10
CA MET A 1 6.42 23.35 -4.59
C MET A 1 5.15 22.51 -4.74
N GLN A 2 4.98 21.67 -5.77
CA GLN A 2 3.66 21.05 -6.08
C GLN A 2 3.52 19.56 -5.73
N TYR A 3 4.58 18.77 -5.49
CA TYR A 3 4.43 17.31 -5.41
C TYR A 3 3.82 16.80 -4.08
N PHE A 4 4.33 17.26 -2.94
CA PHE A 4 3.81 16.90 -1.62
C PHE A 4 2.57 17.68 -1.23
N SER A 5 2.46 18.94 -1.67
CA SER A 5 1.20 19.69 -1.61
C SER A 5 0.14 19.08 -2.52
N ASN A 6 0.49 18.38 -3.60
CA ASN A 6 -0.45 17.58 -4.38
C ASN A 6 -0.81 16.26 -3.71
N LEU A 7 0.14 15.51 -3.12
CA LEU A 7 -0.19 14.34 -2.30
C LEU A 7 -1.16 14.73 -1.18
N GLN A 8 -0.85 15.81 -0.45
CA GLN A 8 -1.72 16.34 0.60
C GLN A 8 -2.99 16.98 0.04
N SER A 9 -2.99 17.67 -1.11
CA SER A 9 -4.22 18.20 -1.72
C SER A 9 -5.10 17.11 -2.35
N TYR A 10 -4.54 15.94 -2.67
CA TYR A 10 -5.31 14.75 -3.04
C TYR A 10 -5.89 14.05 -1.81
N PHE A 11 -5.16 13.95 -0.70
CA PHE A 11 -5.68 13.42 0.57
C PHE A 11 -6.62 14.39 1.32
N TYR A 12 -6.48 15.70 1.11
CA TYR A 12 -7.21 16.77 1.84
C TYR A 12 -7.96 17.77 0.94
N GLY A 13 -8.13 17.50 -0.35
CA GLY A 13 -8.98 18.31 -1.25
C GLY A 13 -8.57 19.77 -1.40
N SER A 14 -7.31 20.15 -1.13
CA SER A 14 -6.89 21.55 -1.16
C SER A 14 -6.61 22.06 -2.59
N ASN A 15 -7.65 22.16 -3.41
CA ASN A 15 -7.66 23.13 -4.50
C ASN A 15 -7.72 24.53 -3.88
N SER A 16 -6.73 25.36 -4.17
CA SER A 16 -6.55 26.73 -3.67
C SER A 16 -7.64 27.73 -4.11
N SER A 17 -8.84 27.26 -4.46
CA SER A 17 -9.98 28.07 -4.89
C SER A 17 -11.35 27.51 -4.47
N SER A 18 -11.40 26.43 -3.68
CA SER A 18 -12.67 25.86 -3.19
C SER A 18 -12.67 25.75 -1.67
N ASN A 19 -13.76 26.20 -1.04
CA ASN A 19 -14.10 25.99 0.36
C ASN A 19 -13.98 24.51 0.76
N SER A 20 -12.77 24.05 1.12
CA SER A 20 -12.61 22.72 1.69
C SER A 20 -13.17 22.74 3.10
N SER A 21 -14.01 21.75 3.39
CA SER A 21 -14.65 21.54 4.68
C SER A 21 -13.75 20.81 5.67
N CYS A 22 -12.61 20.29 5.19
CA CYS A 22 -11.61 19.67 6.05
C CYS A 22 -10.90 20.77 6.88
N PRO A 23 -10.66 20.53 8.18
CA PRO A 23 -9.83 21.42 8.97
C PRO A 23 -8.44 21.55 8.33
N SER A 24 -7.94 22.79 8.23
CA SER A 24 -6.66 23.13 7.59
C SER A 24 -5.44 22.59 8.33
N SER A 25 -5.61 22.19 9.60
CA SER A 25 -4.59 21.51 10.40
C SER A 25 -5.21 20.29 11.08
N PRO A 26 -4.62 19.09 10.87
CA PRO A 26 -5.01 17.91 11.63
C PRO A 26 -4.50 18.02 13.09
N VAL A 27 -5.00 17.15 13.98
CA VAL A 27 -4.58 17.14 15.39
C VAL A 27 -3.07 16.93 15.49
N GLN A 28 -2.41 17.73 16.33
CA GLN A 28 -1.00 17.63 16.62
C GLN A 28 -0.78 17.60 18.14
N TRP A 29 0.08 16.70 18.60
CA TRP A 29 0.48 16.60 20.01
C TRP A 29 1.94 17.01 20.14
N CYS A 30 2.21 18.16 20.74
CA CYS A 30 3.56 18.66 20.96
C CYS A 30 3.95 18.56 22.43
N PHE A 31 5.18 18.13 22.66
CA PHE A 31 5.81 18.05 23.97
C PHE A 31 7.09 18.87 23.93
N ASN A 32 7.25 19.77 24.89
CA ASN A 32 8.50 20.49 25.07
C ASN A 32 9.44 19.65 25.94
N ASP A 33 10.63 19.39 25.43
CA ASP A 33 11.71 18.80 26.23
C ASP A 33 12.25 19.82 27.25
N ILE A 34 12.97 19.34 28.25
CA ILE A 34 13.62 20.13 29.31
C ILE A 34 14.58 21.18 28.73
N ASP A 35 15.18 20.87 27.58
CA ASP A 35 16.08 21.75 26.83
C ASP A 35 15.36 22.72 25.87
N GLY A 36 14.02 22.74 25.87
CA GLY A 36 13.20 23.63 25.04
C GLY A 36 12.98 23.14 23.60
N TYR A 37 13.39 21.91 23.27
CA TYR A 37 13.09 21.31 21.97
C TYR A 37 11.63 20.83 21.91
N GLU A 38 10.91 21.24 20.88
CA GLU A 38 9.51 20.83 20.67
C GLU A 38 9.45 19.54 19.83
N LEU A 39 9.00 18.44 20.43
CA LEU A 39 8.70 17.20 19.73
C LEU A 39 7.20 17.11 19.45
N CYS A 40 6.83 17.19 18.18
CA CYS A 40 5.44 17.15 17.75
C CYS A 40 5.10 15.86 16.99
N ILE A 41 4.08 15.17 17.47
CA ILE A 41 3.41 14.08 16.77
C ILE A 41 2.28 14.70 15.94
N ARG A 42 2.44 14.66 14.63
CA ARG A 42 1.42 15.02 13.65
C ARG A 42 0.48 13.82 13.50
N ASN A 43 -0.80 14.01 13.25
CA ASN A 43 -1.77 12.93 12.99
C ASN A 43 -1.70 11.72 13.95
N PRO A 44 -1.75 11.92 15.28
CA PRO A 44 -1.58 10.84 16.25
C PRO A 44 -2.63 9.72 16.11
N THR A 45 -3.76 10.00 15.46
CA THR A 45 -4.82 9.02 15.19
C THR A 45 -4.42 7.94 14.19
N LEU A 46 -3.34 8.14 13.42
CA LEU A 46 -2.79 7.11 12.53
C LEU A 46 -1.92 6.08 13.27
N ILE A 47 -1.42 6.39 14.47
CA ILE A 47 -0.53 5.48 15.22
C ILE A 47 -1.22 4.12 15.48
N PRO A 48 -2.48 4.05 15.97
CA PRO A 48 -3.15 2.78 16.20
C PRO A 48 -3.34 1.95 14.93
N THR A 49 -3.67 2.55 13.79
CA THR A 49 -3.83 1.82 12.52
C THR A 49 -2.50 1.33 11.99
N CYS A 50 -1.41 2.10 12.12
CA CYS A 50 -0.06 1.64 11.75
C CYS A 50 0.40 0.44 12.60
N ILE A 51 0.13 0.45 13.91
CA ILE A 51 0.43 -0.68 14.82
C ILE A 51 -0.41 -1.90 14.45
N LEU A 52 -1.70 -1.69 14.14
CA LEU A 52 -2.60 -2.75 13.68
C LEU A 52 -2.08 -3.36 12.37
N ALA A 53 -1.70 -2.53 11.40
CA ALA A 53 -1.15 -2.96 10.12
C ALA A 53 0.14 -3.78 10.26
N LEU A 54 1.06 -3.32 11.10
CA LEU A 54 2.29 -4.06 11.41
C LEU A 54 1.95 -5.42 12.04
N THR A 55 1.00 -5.44 12.97
CA THR A 55 0.54 -6.68 13.63
C THR A 55 -0.08 -7.63 12.62
N ILE A 56 -0.96 -7.15 11.74
CA ILE A 56 -1.57 -7.92 10.65
C ILE A 56 -0.46 -8.45 9.72
N GLY A 57 0.44 -7.60 9.25
CA GLY A 57 1.51 -7.99 8.33
C GLY A 57 2.42 -9.09 8.89
N LEU A 58 2.93 -8.92 10.11
CA LEU A 58 3.79 -9.90 10.78
C LEU A 58 3.04 -11.18 11.13
N PHE A 59 1.84 -11.06 11.72
CA PHE A 59 1.05 -12.21 12.13
C PHE A 59 0.59 -13.04 10.93
N CYS A 60 0.03 -12.40 9.90
CA CYS A 60 -0.43 -13.06 8.69
C CYS A 60 0.74 -13.69 7.92
N SER A 61 1.87 -12.98 7.76
CA SER A 61 3.06 -13.55 7.11
C SER A 61 3.57 -14.80 7.85
N LYS A 62 3.74 -14.72 9.17
CA LYS A 62 4.14 -15.86 10.01
C LYS A 62 3.12 -17.01 10.00
N ARG A 63 1.83 -16.71 9.88
CA ARG A 63 0.79 -17.74 9.83
C ARG A 63 0.72 -18.42 8.48
N ILE A 64 0.88 -17.66 7.39
CA ILE A 64 0.96 -18.21 6.02
C ILE A 64 2.18 -19.13 5.89
N SER A 65 3.31 -18.82 6.53
CA SER A 65 4.49 -19.69 6.52
C SER A 65 4.29 -21.05 7.17
N LYS A 66 3.37 -21.13 8.14
CA LYS A 66 3.02 -22.36 8.85
C LYS A 66 1.82 -23.11 8.25
N LEU A 67 1.21 -22.60 7.18
CA LEU A 67 0.02 -23.24 6.60
C LEU A 67 0.38 -24.62 6.00
N PRO A 68 -0.33 -25.71 6.37
CA PRO A 68 -0.06 -27.04 5.83
C PRO A 68 -0.41 -27.10 4.32
N GLY A 69 0.42 -27.76 3.51
CA GLY A 69 0.21 -27.90 2.06
C GLY A 69 1.46 -27.63 1.22
N THR A 70 1.36 -27.74 -0.11
CA THR A 70 2.38 -27.23 -1.05
C THR A 70 1.73 -26.17 -1.93
N PHE A 71 1.25 -25.10 -1.30
CA PHE A 71 0.81 -23.92 -2.02
C PHE A 71 2.06 -23.25 -2.59
N SER A 72 2.27 -23.38 -3.91
CA SER A 72 3.51 -22.95 -4.56
C SER A 72 3.72 -21.43 -4.44
N THR A 73 2.64 -20.66 -4.35
CA THR A 73 2.62 -19.21 -4.18
C THR A 73 2.75 -18.73 -2.74
N ARG A 74 2.96 -19.63 -1.78
CA ARG A 74 2.98 -19.29 -0.34
C ARG A 74 3.98 -18.18 -0.01
N TRP A 75 5.19 -18.24 -0.56
CA TRP A 75 6.24 -17.27 -0.25
C TRP A 75 5.89 -15.86 -0.78
N LEU A 76 5.22 -15.76 -1.94
CA LEU A 76 4.78 -14.49 -2.50
C LEU A 76 3.77 -13.82 -1.57
N TYR A 77 2.75 -14.55 -1.11
CA TYR A 77 1.80 -14.03 -0.15
C TYR A 77 2.47 -13.62 1.17
N GLN A 78 3.40 -14.42 1.71
CA GLN A 78 4.14 -14.04 2.92
C GLN A 78 4.89 -12.72 2.74
N LEU A 79 5.55 -12.55 1.60
CA LEU A 79 6.26 -11.33 1.25
C LEU A 79 5.28 -10.16 1.16
N THR A 80 4.15 -10.30 0.44
CA THR A 80 3.13 -9.25 0.31
C THR A 80 2.63 -8.76 1.68
N PHE A 81 2.29 -9.67 2.59
CA PHE A 81 1.84 -9.31 3.95
C PHE A 81 2.95 -8.67 4.78
N PHE A 82 4.19 -9.13 4.62
CA PHE A 82 5.33 -8.54 5.31
C PHE A 82 5.63 -7.12 4.81
N LEU A 83 5.64 -6.90 3.49
CA LEU A 83 5.82 -5.60 2.87
C LEU A 83 4.71 -4.63 3.29
N TYR A 84 3.46 -5.10 3.41
CA TYR A 84 2.35 -4.30 3.93
C TYR A 84 2.61 -3.75 5.34
N GLY A 85 3.08 -4.60 6.25
CA GLY A 85 3.41 -4.15 7.61
C GLY A 85 4.53 -3.11 7.62
N ILE A 86 5.56 -3.27 6.78
CA ILE A 86 6.64 -2.30 6.65
C ILE A 86 6.11 -0.98 6.08
N MET A 87 5.36 -1.04 4.98
CA MET A 87 4.79 0.12 4.28
C MET A 87 3.95 0.97 5.22
N MET A 88 3.02 0.36 5.96
CA MET A 88 2.15 1.09 6.88
C MET A 88 2.92 1.68 8.07
N THR A 89 3.98 1.00 8.52
CA THR A 89 4.88 1.54 9.56
C THR A 89 5.69 2.73 9.04
N SER A 90 6.23 2.64 7.81
CA SER A 90 6.93 3.78 7.18
C SER A 90 6.00 4.96 6.94
N ALA A 91 4.76 4.72 6.54
CA ALA A 91 3.74 5.74 6.39
C ALA A 91 3.40 6.39 7.74
N GLY A 92 3.28 5.60 8.81
CA GLY A 92 3.15 6.12 10.18
C GLY A 92 4.32 7.01 10.59
N ILE A 93 5.57 6.60 10.30
CA ILE A 93 6.75 7.42 10.58
C ILE A 93 6.70 8.74 9.80
N LEU A 94 6.39 8.66 8.50
CA LEU A 94 6.30 9.81 7.62
C LEU A 94 5.21 10.78 8.09
N HIS A 95 3.97 10.32 8.19
CA HIS A 95 2.81 11.18 8.49
C HIS A 95 2.76 11.62 9.95
N CYS A 96 3.32 10.84 10.90
CA CYS A 96 3.24 11.20 12.32
C CYS A 96 4.45 11.94 12.87
N PHE A 97 5.66 11.66 12.39
CA PHE A 97 6.88 12.18 13.02
C PHE A 97 7.68 13.10 12.09
N LEU A 98 7.61 12.89 10.78
CA LEU A 98 8.46 13.61 9.81
C LEU A 98 7.69 14.59 8.91
N GLY A 99 6.36 14.46 8.82
CA GLY A 99 5.51 15.06 7.79
C GLY A 99 5.34 16.56 7.91
N ASP A 100 6.39 17.31 7.61
CA ASP A 100 6.32 18.74 7.31
C ASP A 100 6.48 19.02 5.82
N PRO A 101 5.38 18.95 5.04
CA PRO A 101 5.45 19.10 3.59
C PRO A 101 5.96 20.48 3.16
N GLN A 102 5.82 21.51 4.00
CA GLN A 102 6.40 22.83 3.74
C GLN A 102 7.93 22.83 3.83
N LYS A 103 8.51 22.16 4.83
CA LYS A 103 9.97 22.06 4.97
C LYS A 103 10.60 21.28 3.82
N LEU A 104 9.97 20.17 3.40
CA LEU A 104 10.46 19.36 2.29
C LEU A 104 10.40 20.09 0.93
N SER A 105 9.35 20.88 0.72
CA SER A 105 9.20 21.65 -0.52
C SER A 105 10.27 22.72 -0.67
N ASN A 106 10.63 23.40 0.43
CA ASN A 106 11.63 24.47 0.41
C ASN A 106 13.04 23.90 0.22
N ALA A 107 13.35 22.79 0.89
CA ALA A 107 14.63 22.10 0.76
C ALA A 107 14.96 21.60 -0.65
N LEU A 108 13.98 20.97 -1.32
CA LEU A 108 14.14 20.49 -2.70
C LEU A 108 14.34 21.63 -3.71
N GLN A 109 14.00 22.87 -3.34
CA GLN A 109 14.16 24.05 -4.18
C GLN A 109 15.54 24.69 -4.01
N ASP A 110 16.10 24.64 -2.79
CA ASP A 110 17.38 25.28 -2.46
C ASP A 110 18.59 24.35 -2.63
N ASN A 111 18.40 23.08 -3.03
CA ASN A 111 19.43 22.03 -3.18
C ASN A 111 20.24 21.73 -1.90
N ASP A 112 19.81 22.24 -0.74
CA ASP A 112 20.48 22.03 0.54
C ASP A 112 19.74 20.97 1.35
N ILE A 113 20.04 19.70 1.07
CA ILE A 113 19.36 18.56 1.71
C ILE A 113 19.98 18.33 3.09
N ASN A 114 19.27 18.75 4.13
CA ASN A 114 19.61 18.42 5.50
C ASN A 114 19.24 16.96 5.84
N SER A 115 19.81 16.43 6.92
CA SER A 115 19.59 15.04 7.36
C SER A 115 18.11 14.71 7.60
N SER A 116 17.32 15.67 8.08
CA SER A 116 15.87 15.51 8.30
C SER A 116 15.06 15.38 7.02
N GLU A 117 15.48 16.07 5.95
CA GLU A 117 14.79 16.07 4.66
C GLU A 117 15.13 14.81 3.87
N PHE A 118 16.39 14.36 3.94
CA PHE A 118 16.77 13.05 3.42
C PHE A 118 15.90 11.94 4.01
N MET A 119 15.68 11.96 5.33
CA MET A 119 14.83 10.97 6.00
C MET A 119 13.38 11.06 5.52
N GLN A 120 12.83 12.27 5.34
CA GLN A 120 11.49 12.44 4.76
C GLN A 120 11.36 11.85 3.36
N ILE A 121 12.32 12.13 2.47
CA ILE A 121 12.33 11.56 1.11
C ILE A 121 12.43 10.04 1.16
N LEU A 122 13.31 9.51 2.01
CA LEU A 122 13.51 8.07 2.17
C LEU A 122 12.21 7.37 2.60
N PHE A 123 11.57 7.86 3.67
CA PHE A 123 10.32 7.26 4.15
C PHE A 123 9.17 7.45 3.16
N ALA A 124 9.11 8.58 2.45
CA ALA A 124 8.14 8.80 1.38
C ALA A 124 8.32 7.78 0.25
N VAL A 125 9.54 7.58 -0.26
CA VAL A 125 9.87 6.60 -1.30
C VAL A 125 9.55 5.18 -0.83
N ILE A 126 9.88 4.83 0.42
CA ILE A 126 9.56 3.52 0.99
C ILE A 126 8.04 3.30 1.03
N ASP A 127 7.27 4.26 1.53
CA ASP A 127 5.81 4.15 1.63
C ASP A 127 5.15 3.92 0.25
N VAL A 128 5.35 4.85 -0.68
CA VAL A 128 4.71 4.79 -2.01
C VAL A 128 5.27 3.66 -2.89
N GLY A 129 6.57 3.37 -2.75
CA GLY A 129 7.25 2.30 -3.47
C GLY A 129 6.79 0.93 -3.00
N LEU A 130 6.68 0.72 -1.69
CA LEU A 130 6.13 -0.52 -1.14
C LEU A 130 4.64 -0.67 -1.45
N THR A 131 3.84 0.40 -1.41
CA THR A 131 2.43 0.37 -1.80
C THR A 131 2.25 -0.21 -3.21
N THR A 132 3.02 0.32 -4.16
CA THR A 132 2.97 -0.13 -5.56
C THR A 132 3.50 -1.56 -5.70
N ASN A 133 4.57 -1.91 -4.98
CA ASN A 133 5.15 -3.26 -4.99
C ASN A 133 4.24 -4.31 -4.36
N ILE A 134 3.45 -3.97 -3.35
CA ILE A 134 2.41 -4.85 -2.79
C ILE A 134 1.38 -5.19 -3.88
N ALA A 135 0.95 -4.20 -4.66
CA ALA A 135 0.02 -4.42 -5.76
C ALA A 135 0.63 -5.32 -6.86
N VAL A 136 1.88 -5.04 -7.26
CA VAL A 136 2.62 -5.92 -8.18
C VAL A 136 2.71 -7.34 -7.62
N SER A 137 2.94 -7.50 -6.32
CA SER A 137 3.00 -8.81 -5.67
C SER A 137 1.66 -9.54 -5.73
N PHE A 138 0.55 -8.84 -5.54
CA PHE A 138 -0.79 -9.43 -5.74
C PHE A 138 -1.01 -9.85 -7.19
N PHE A 139 -0.59 -9.05 -8.16
CA PHE A 139 -0.64 -9.44 -9.57
C PHE A 139 0.14 -10.74 -9.84
N PHE A 140 1.38 -10.85 -9.33
CA PHE A 140 2.17 -12.08 -9.44
C PHE A 140 1.52 -13.27 -8.71
N CYS A 141 0.90 -13.04 -7.54
CA CYS A 141 0.12 -14.07 -6.85
C CYS A 141 -1.00 -14.59 -7.75
N GLY A 142 -1.77 -13.69 -8.38
CA GLY A 142 -2.84 -14.03 -9.31
C GLY A 142 -2.37 -14.86 -10.49
N LEU A 143 -1.29 -14.41 -11.16
CA LEU A 143 -0.68 -15.14 -12.27
C LEU A 143 -0.18 -16.53 -11.87
N CYS A 144 0.44 -16.65 -10.71
CA CYS A 144 0.94 -17.94 -10.23
C CYS A 144 -0.20 -18.87 -9.78
N ASP A 145 -1.29 -18.33 -9.22
CA ASP A 145 -2.46 -19.10 -8.78
C ASP A 145 -3.24 -19.68 -9.97
N ILE A 146 -3.35 -18.95 -11.09
CA ILE A 146 -3.86 -19.50 -12.37
C ILE A 146 -2.82 -20.36 -13.11
N LYS A 147 -1.65 -20.57 -12.50
CA LYS A 147 -0.52 -21.34 -13.05
C LYS A 147 0.08 -20.75 -14.31
N PHE A 148 -0.13 -19.47 -14.59
CA PHE A 148 0.52 -18.79 -15.71
C PHE A 148 2.04 -18.72 -15.46
N LEU A 149 2.45 -18.35 -14.25
CA LEU A 149 3.86 -18.34 -13.81
C LEU A 149 4.14 -19.43 -12.77
N ASN A 150 5.38 -19.94 -12.75
CA ASN A 150 5.85 -20.84 -11.71
C ASN A 150 6.54 -20.05 -10.58
N PRO A 151 5.96 -19.95 -9.37
CA PRO A 151 6.54 -19.18 -8.27
C PRO A 151 7.87 -19.75 -7.74
N GLU A 152 8.21 -20.99 -8.07
CA GLU A 152 9.50 -21.60 -7.71
C GLU A 152 10.61 -21.31 -8.73
N SER A 153 10.26 -20.87 -9.95
CA SER A 153 11.24 -20.57 -11.00
C SER A 153 12.07 -19.33 -10.65
N LYS A 154 13.37 -19.38 -10.99
CA LYS A 154 14.29 -18.25 -10.86
C LYS A 154 13.84 -17.09 -11.74
N PHE A 155 13.27 -17.37 -12.91
CA PHE A 155 12.76 -16.36 -13.83
C PHE A 155 11.65 -15.51 -13.21
N THR A 156 10.66 -16.13 -12.57
CA THR A 156 9.57 -15.41 -11.90
C THR A 156 10.09 -14.54 -10.76
N ARG A 157 11.06 -15.04 -9.98
CA ARG A 157 11.70 -14.25 -8.91
C ARG A 157 12.49 -13.06 -9.45
N PHE A 158 13.20 -13.27 -10.56
CA PHE A 158 13.95 -12.22 -11.23
C PHE A 158 13.03 -11.13 -11.79
N LEU A 159 11.93 -11.52 -12.46
CA LEU A 159 10.93 -10.56 -12.95
C LEU A 159 10.29 -9.75 -11.82
N LEU A 160 9.96 -10.39 -10.69
CA LEU A 160 9.43 -9.69 -9.53
C LEU A 160 10.43 -8.66 -8.99
N MET A 161 11.70 -9.05 -8.84
CA MET A 161 12.76 -8.17 -8.35
C MET A 161 13.01 -6.99 -9.29
N ILE A 162 13.05 -7.23 -10.61
CA ILE A 162 13.14 -6.15 -11.61
C ILE A 162 11.96 -5.19 -11.45
N SER A 163 10.74 -5.72 -11.32
CA SER A 163 9.54 -4.90 -11.16
C SER A 163 9.65 -4.02 -9.91
N TYR A 164 10.14 -4.58 -8.80
CA TYR A 164 10.37 -3.80 -7.58
C TYR A 164 11.39 -2.69 -7.75
N CYS A 165 12.53 -2.99 -8.39
CA CYS A 165 13.58 -2.01 -8.65
C CYS A 165 13.07 -0.88 -9.55
N ILE A 166 12.32 -1.20 -10.61
CA ILE A 166 11.73 -0.20 -11.51
C ILE A 166 10.75 0.69 -10.75
N VAL A 167 9.86 0.11 -9.94
CA VAL A 167 8.90 0.88 -9.13
C VAL A 167 9.61 1.85 -8.20
N PHE A 168 10.61 1.37 -7.45
CA PHE A 168 11.38 2.24 -6.55
C PHE A 168 12.14 3.34 -7.30
N LEU A 169 12.76 3.00 -8.43
CA LEU A 169 13.49 3.96 -9.25
C LEU A 169 12.56 5.04 -9.81
N LEU A 170 11.38 4.66 -10.33
CA LEU A 170 10.40 5.63 -10.85
C LEU A 170 9.84 6.53 -9.75
N TRP A 171 9.57 5.99 -8.54
CA TRP A 171 9.15 6.82 -7.41
C TRP A 171 10.25 7.77 -6.94
N THR A 172 11.50 7.29 -6.87
CA THR A 172 12.64 8.12 -6.49
C THR A 172 12.83 9.26 -7.48
N LEU A 173 12.86 8.95 -8.78
CA LEU A 173 12.97 9.98 -9.82
C LEU A 173 11.75 10.91 -9.84
N GLY A 174 10.55 10.38 -9.64
CA GLY A 174 9.32 11.17 -9.62
C GLY A 174 9.27 12.15 -8.46
N ILE A 175 9.72 11.74 -7.27
CA ILE A 175 9.83 12.62 -6.09
C ILE A 175 10.92 13.68 -6.28
N LEU A 176 12.12 13.26 -6.69
CA LEU A 176 13.26 14.18 -6.89
C LEU A 176 12.97 15.24 -7.95
N ASN A 177 12.31 14.85 -9.06
CA ASN A 177 11.96 15.76 -10.15
C ASN A 177 10.55 16.36 -10.04
N GLN A 178 9.83 16.09 -8.94
CA GLN A 178 8.46 16.58 -8.69
C GLN A 178 7.46 16.26 -9.82
N TRP A 179 7.55 15.08 -10.43
CA TRP A 179 6.70 14.65 -11.54
C TRP A 179 5.29 14.27 -11.09
N THR A 180 4.34 15.20 -11.17
CA THR A 180 2.94 14.99 -10.72
C THR A 180 2.25 13.77 -11.35
N TRP A 181 2.60 13.39 -12.57
CA TRP A 181 2.05 12.21 -13.25
C TRP A 181 2.47 10.87 -12.61
N THR A 182 3.59 10.84 -11.88
CA THR A 182 4.09 9.62 -11.22
C THR A 182 3.06 9.06 -10.24
N PHE A 183 2.39 9.93 -9.49
CA PHE A 183 1.31 9.54 -8.59
C PHE A 183 0.12 8.91 -9.36
N HIS A 184 -0.35 9.55 -10.43
CA HIS A 184 -1.47 9.02 -11.21
C HIS A 184 -1.16 7.68 -11.86
N VAL A 185 0.05 7.52 -12.41
CA VAL A 185 0.44 6.30 -13.12
C VAL A 185 0.75 5.19 -12.14
N LEU A 186 1.65 5.39 -11.18
CA LEU A 186 2.12 4.33 -10.28
C LEU A 186 1.13 4.05 -9.15
N TYR A 187 0.57 5.08 -8.54
CA TYR A 187 -0.36 4.90 -7.42
C TYR A 187 -1.75 4.53 -7.94
N LEU A 188 -2.41 5.40 -8.69
CA LEU A 188 -3.79 5.11 -9.13
C LEU A 188 -3.84 4.05 -10.23
N GLY A 189 -2.97 4.13 -11.24
CA GLY A 189 -2.94 3.22 -12.38
C GLY A 189 -2.48 1.82 -12.01
N VAL A 190 -1.20 1.67 -11.63
CA VAL A 190 -0.60 0.35 -11.39
C VAL A 190 -1.27 -0.37 -10.23
N VAL A 191 -1.56 0.30 -9.10
CA VAL A 191 -2.23 -0.36 -7.97
C VAL A 191 -3.61 -0.87 -8.38
N SER A 192 -4.43 -0.03 -9.04
CA SER A 192 -5.78 -0.43 -9.45
C SER A 192 -5.75 -1.57 -10.46
N VAL A 193 -4.89 -1.49 -11.48
CA VAL A 193 -4.78 -2.52 -12.53
C VAL A 193 -4.27 -3.84 -11.95
N CYS A 194 -3.20 -3.82 -11.15
CA CYS A 194 -2.64 -5.04 -10.57
C CYS A 194 -3.63 -5.72 -9.61
N CYS A 195 -4.27 -4.95 -8.72
CA CYS A 195 -5.26 -5.48 -7.78
C CYS A 195 -6.54 -5.96 -8.48
N PHE A 196 -6.99 -5.26 -9.53
CA PHE A 196 -8.14 -5.67 -10.33
C PHE A 196 -7.87 -6.97 -11.10
N ILE A 197 -6.71 -7.08 -11.76
CA ILE A 197 -6.31 -8.31 -12.44
C ILE A 197 -6.18 -9.44 -11.42
N TYR A 198 -5.59 -9.20 -10.25
CA TYR A 198 -5.58 -10.19 -9.17
C TYR A 198 -6.99 -10.67 -8.84
N LEU A 199 -7.92 -9.77 -8.53
CA LEU A 199 -9.31 -10.13 -8.24
C LEU A 199 -9.96 -10.94 -9.38
N LEU A 200 -9.76 -10.51 -10.64
CA LEU A 200 -10.28 -11.18 -11.82
C LEU A 200 -9.71 -12.60 -11.97
N THR A 201 -8.41 -12.77 -11.79
CA THR A 201 -7.78 -14.10 -11.84
C THR A 201 -8.36 -15.03 -10.78
N GLN A 202 -8.60 -14.54 -9.56
CA GLN A 202 -9.20 -15.35 -8.50
C GLN A 202 -10.68 -15.67 -8.75
N LEU A 203 -11.43 -14.78 -9.40
CA LEU A 203 -12.82 -15.04 -9.85
C LEU A 203 -12.89 -16.18 -10.87
N CYS A 204 -11.92 -16.26 -11.77
CA CYS A 204 -11.84 -17.32 -12.78
C CYS A 204 -11.51 -18.70 -12.19
N ILE A 205 -10.88 -18.78 -11.01
CA ILE A 205 -10.50 -20.03 -10.36
C ILE A 205 -11.72 -20.68 -9.67
N LYS A 206 -12.34 -21.66 -10.35
CA LYS A 206 -13.53 -22.39 -9.84
C LYS A 206 -13.31 -23.11 -8.50
N SER A 207 -12.08 -23.49 -8.13
CA SER A 207 -11.79 -24.27 -6.91
C SER A 207 -12.04 -23.49 -5.61
N ALA A 208 -12.15 -22.16 -5.68
CA ALA A 208 -12.17 -21.27 -4.52
C ALA A 208 -13.53 -20.58 -4.23
N ARG A 209 -14.66 -20.97 -4.84
CA ARG A 209 -15.95 -20.24 -4.73
C ARG A 209 -16.43 -19.88 -3.31
N ARG A 210 -16.14 -20.71 -2.30
CA ARG A 210 -16.52 -20.43 -0.89
C ARG A 210 -15.64 -19.38 -0.22
N ALA A 211 -14.42 -19.17 -0.73
CA ALA A 211 -13.48 -18.17 -0.22
C ALA A 211 -13.65 -16.81 -0.90
N LEU A 212 -14.24 -16.81 -2.10
CA LEU A 212 -14.44 -15.63 -2.93
C LEU A 212 -15.15 -14.46 -2.22
N PRO A 213 -16.19 -14.65 -1.38
CA PRO A 213 -16.81 -13.54 -0.66
C PRO A 213 -15.81 -12.75 0.19
N SER A 214 -14.86 -13.42 0.86
CA SER A 214 -13.82 -12.76 1.65
C SER A 214 -12.98 -11.83 0.77
N LEU A 215 -12.58 -12.29 -0.42
CA LEU A 215 -11.81 -11.48 -1.36
C LEU A 215 -12.62 -10.29 -1.92
N ILE A 216 -13.91 -10.49 -2.20
CA ILE A 216 -14.80 -9.42 -2.66
C ILE A 216 -14.96 -8.35 -1.57
N PHE A 217 -15.20 -8.75 -0.32
CA PHE A 217 -15.24 -7.81 0.80
C PHE A 217 -13.92 -7.06 0.96
N GLY A 218 -12.78 -7.75 0.86
CA GLY A 218 -11.47 -7.09 0.86
C GLY A 218 -11.35 -6.03 -0.25
N GLY A 219 -11.72 -6.39 -1.48
CA GLY A 219 -11.76 -5.46 -2.61
C GLY A 219 -12.67 -4.25 -2.39
N ILE A 220 -13.86 -4.46 -1.81
CA ILE A 220 -14.79 -3.37 -1.46
C ILE A 220 -14.18 -2.43 -0.43
N TYR A 221 -13.59 -2.96 0.66
CA TYR A 221 -12.93 -2.11 1.65
C TYR A 221 -11.74 -1.35 1.08
N GLY A 222 -10.92 -2.00 0.24
CA GLY A 222 -9.83 -1.32 -0.46
C GLY A 222 -10.32 -0.19 -1.37
N ALA A 223 -11.41 -0.41 -2.11
CA ALA A 223 -12.01 0.61 -2.98
C ALA A 223 -12.64 1.77 -2.18
N ILE A 224 -13.33 1.48 -1.07
CA ILE A 224 -13.89 2.49 -0.17
C ILE A 224 -12.75 3.32 0.44
N GLY A 225 -11.68 2.69 0.89
CA GLY A 225 -10.50 3.40 1.38
C GLY A 225 -9.93 4.33 0.32
N LEU A 226 -9.70 3.82 -0.90
CA LEU A 226 -9.10 4.61 -1.98
C LEU A 226 -10.01 5.79 -2.35
N PHE A 227 -11.31 5.55 -2.40
CA PHE A 227 -12.31 6.60 -2.62
C PHE A 227 -12.27 7.65 -1.51
N ALA A 228 -12.29 7.24 -0.24
CA ALA A 228 -12.24 8.14 0.91
C ALA A 228 -11.00 9.04 0.88
N ALA A 229 -9.84 8.50 0.51
CA ALA A 229 -8.57 9.23 0.44
C ALA A 229 -8.36 10.06 -0.83
N SER A 230 -9.20 9.91 -1.86
CA SER A 230 -9.02 10.62 -3.13
C SER A 230 -10.26 11.45 -3.47
N ILE A 231 -11.16 10.90 -4.28
CA ILE A 231 -12.32 11.60 -4.83
C ILE A 231 -13.34 11.97 -3.74
N GLY A 232 -13.41 11.19 -2.67
CA GLY A 232 -14.38 11.33 -1.58
C GLY A 232 -13.87 12.13 -0.37
N ALA A 233 -12.65 12.65 -0.38
CA ALA A 233 -12.04 13.29 0.80
C ALA A 233 -12.89 14.44 1.36
N ASP A 234 -13.38 15.33 0.49
CA ASP A 234 -14.27 16.42 0.89
C ASP A 234 -15.58 15.92 1.50
N HIS A 235 -16.14 14.84 0.95
CA HIS A 235 -17.38 14.26 1.45
C HIS A 235 -17.21 13.68 2.85
N VAL A 236 -16.10 12.96 3.09
CA VAL A 236 -15.74 12.43 4.42
C VAL A 236 -15.62 13.57 5.43
N CYS A 237 -14.91 14.64 5.07
CA CYS A 237 -14.77 15.79 5.96
C CYS A 237 -16.10 16.49 6.26
N LYS A 238 -17.02 16.59 5.28
CA LYS A 238 -18.36 17.17 5.49
C LYS A 238 -19.23 16.29 6.38
N SER A 239 -19.19 14.96 6.20
CA SER A 239 -20.07 14.04 6.91
C SER A 239 -19.74 13.90 8.39
N GLU A 240 -18.44 13.85 8.72
CA GLU A 240 -17.99 13.71 10.12
C GLU A 240 -18.12 15.04 10.90
N GLY A 241 -18.22 16.16 10.19
CA GLY A 241 -18.26 17.50 10.78
C GLY A 241 -16.88 17.96 11.29
N PRO A 242 -16.77 19.22 11.74
CA PRO A 242 -15.49 19.88 11.97
C PRO A 242 -14.68 19.31 13.14
N PHE A 243 -15.34 18.69 14.12
CA PHE A 243 -14.66 18.09 15.28
C PHE A 243 -14.12 16.69 14.96
N TRP A 244 -14.96 15.80 14.43
CA TRP A 244 -14.55 14.41 14.17
C TRP A 244 -13.64 14.28 12.96
N SER A 245 -13.76 15.15 11.94
CA SER A 245 -12.86 15.15 10.78
C SER A 245 -11.39 15.41 11.13
N GLN A 246 -11.10 16.00 12.30
CA GLN A 246 -9.73 16.14 12.82
C GLN A 246 -9.13 14.80 13.28
N TYR A 247 -9.96 13.85 13.72
CA TYR A 247 -9.54 12.55 14.25
C TYR A 247 -9.74 11.43 13.22
N ILE A 248 -10.89 11.43 12.54
CA ILE A 248 -11.34 10.48 11.53
C ILE A 248 -11.29 11.17 10.17
N GLY A 249 -10.08 11.47 9.73
CA GLY A 249 -9.83 12.06 8.42
C GLY A 249 -9.81 11.03 7.27
N PRO A 250 -9.75 11.49 6.01
CA PRO A 250 -9.55 10.65 4.83
C PRO A 250 -8.39 9.67 4.96
N GLU A 251 -7.24 10.13 5.48
CA GLU A 251 -6.04 9.30 5.71
C GLU A 251 -6.31 8.19 6.74
N PHE A 252 -6.99 8.51 7.83
CA PHE A 252 -7.34 7.52 8.85
C PHE A 252 -8.22 6.41 8.26
N LEU A 253 -9.24 6.78 7.48
CA LEU A 253 -10.11 5.81 6.81
C LEU A 253 -9.34 4.97 5.79
N TRP A 254 -8.43 5.56 5.03
CA TRP A 254 -7.57 4.82 4.10
C TRP A 254 -6.75 3.75 4.82
N PHE A 255 -6.12 4.10 5.94
CA PHE A 255 -5.30 3.16 6.70
C PHE A 255 -6.16 2.05 7.32
N LEU A 256 -7.26 2.41 7.97
CA LEU A 256 -8.16 1.46 8.61
C LEU A 256 -8.80 0.49 7.59
N PHE A 257 -9.28 1.00 6.45
CA PHE A 257 -9.88 0.14 5.43
C PHE A 257 -8.84 -0.70 4.69
N SER A 258 -7.60 -0.25 4.59
CA SER A 258 -6.48 -1.08 4.11
C SER A 258 -6.23 -2.26 5.06
N ASP A 259 -6.26 -2.04 6.38
CA ASP A 259 -6.11 -3.12 7.38
C ASP A 259 -7.22 -4.16 7.26
N ILE A 260 -8.47 -3.68 7.17
CA ILE A 260 -9.64 -4.54 7.01
C ILE A 260 -9.54 -5.33 5.71
N SER A 261 -9.16 -4.67 4.60
CA SER A 261 -8.95 -5.33 3.30
C SER A 261 -7.92 -6.45 3.40
N MET A 262 -6.75 -6.17 3.99
CA MET A 262 -5.69 -7.16 4.16
C MET A 262 -6.12 -8.33 5.05
N ALA A 263 -6.89 -8.09 6.11
CA ALA A 263 -7.46 -9.16 6.94
C ALA A 263 -8.38 -10.09 6.13
N PHE A 264 -9.22 -9.53 5.25
CA PHE A 264 -10.08 -10.30 4.36
C PHE A 264 -9.31 -11.08 3.29
N VAL A 265 -8.26 -10.49 2.71
CA VAL A 265 -7.34 -11.19 1.81
C VAL A 265 -6.66 -12.36 2.53
N PHE A 266 -6.27 -12.18 3.80
CA PHE A 266 -5.69 -13.26 4.59
C PHE A 266 -6.68 -14.41 4.84
N LEU A 267 -7.93 -14.09 5.17
CA LEU A 267 -8.99 -15.09 5.31
C LEU A 267 -9.21 -15.86 4.00
N TYR A 268 -9.19 -15.16 2.87
CA TYR A 268 -9.23 -15.78 1.55
C TYR A 268 -8.09 -16.78 1.37
N VAL A 269 -6.83 -16.38 1.60
CA VAL A 269 -5.65 -17.25 1.46
C VAL A 269 -5.75 -18.51 2.34
N ILE A 270 -6.19 -18.36 3.59
CA ILE A 270 -6.40 -19.52 4.49
C ILE A 270 -7.47 -20.46 3.93
N GLN A 271 -8.61 -19.92 3.51
CA GLN A 271 -9.75 -20.71 3.05
C GLN A 271 -9.45 -21.46 1.76
N VAL A 272 -8.71 -20.85 0.83
CA VAL A 272 -8.24 -21.50 -0.39
C VAL A 272 -7.30 -22.66 -0.04
N ASN A 273 -6.35 -22.44 0.86
CA ASN A 273 -5.37 -23.47 1.22
C ASN A 273 -5.97 -24.64 2.03
N ARG A 274 -7.09 -24.45 2.74
CA ARG A 274 -7.79 -25.53 3.47
C ARG A 274 -8.45 -26.56 2.54
N LYS A 275 -8.72 -26.23 1.27
CA LYS A 275 -9.31 -27.17 0.32
C LYS A 275 -8.23 -28.09 -0.26
N LYS A 276 -8.39 -29.42 -0.09
CA LYS A 276 -7.48 -30.45 -0.63
C LYS A 276 -7.21 -30.22 -2.13
N LYS A 277 -5.94 -30.36 -2.53
CA LYS A 277 -5.43 -30.20 -3.90
C LYS A 277 -6.24 -30.99 -4.93
N THR A 278 -6.78 -30.31 -5.93
CA THR A 278 -6.90 -30.88 -7.27
C THR A 278 -5.51 -30.85 -7.92
N VAL A 279 -4.92 -32.03 -8.11
CA VAL A 279 -3.66 -32.19 -8.83
C VAL A 279 -3.90 -31.89 -10.30
N ILE A 280 -3.50 -30.70 -10.77
CA ILE A 280 -3.38 -30.40 -12.19
C ILE A 280 -1.94 -29.95 -12.45
N LYS A 281 -1.25 -30.68 -13.34
CA LYS A 281 0.21 -30.87 -13.39
C LYS A 281 0.99 -30.00 -14.40
N ARG A 282 0.41 -28.97 -15.02
CA ARG A 282 1.11 -28.20 -16.06
C ARG A 282 0.95 -26.69 -15.90
N TYR A 283 2.09 -25.97 -15.90
CA TYR A 283 2.19 -24.51 -16.04
C TYR A 283 2.47 -24.21 -17.54
N PRO A 284 1.79 -23.26 -18.19
CA PRO A 284 2.03 -22.91 -19.60
C PRO A 284 3.38 -22.22 -19.80
N VAL A 285 3.81 -21.38 -18.85
CA VAL A 285 5.11 -20.69 -18.86
C VAL A 285 5.99 -21.28 -17.76
N ASP A 286 6.76 -22.30 -18.12
CA ASP A 286 7.83 -22.87 -17.28
C ASP A 286 9.08 -22.98 -18.18
N ILE A 287 9.75 -21.83 -18.39
CA ILE A 287 10.89 -21.69 -19.31
C ILE A 287 12.02 -22.66 -18.93
N GLU A 288 12.19 -22.93 -17.64
CA GLU A 288 13.18 -23.90 -17.14
C GLU A 288 12.88 -25.34 -17.55
N LYS A 289 11.61 -25.70 -17.80
CA LYS A 289 11.22 -27.05 -18.23
C LYS A 289 10.90 -27.18 -19.72
N ASN A 290 10.54 -26.09 -20.38
CA ASN A 290 10.22 -26.07 -21.81
C ASN A 290 10.87 -24.85 -22.48
N PRO A 291 12.22 -24.80 -22.56
CA PRO A 291 12.91 -23.68 -23.20
C PRO A 291 12.55 -23.55 -24.69
N GLU A 292 12.21 -24.66 -25.36
CA GLU A 292 11.91 -24.68 -26.81
C GLU A 292 10.56 -24.05 -27.19
N LYS A 293 9.73 -23.63 -26.22
CA LYS A 293 8.44 -22.97 -26.49
C LYS A 293 8.52 -21.45 -26.58
N PHE A 294 9.69 -20.85 -26.29
CA PHE A 294 9.88 -19.41 -26.22
C PHE A 294 11.20 -18.98 -26.86
#